data_AF-A0A9X8VDE0-F1
#
_entry.id   AF-A0A9X8VDE0-F1
#
_cell.length_a   1.000
_cell.length_b   1.000
_cell.length_c   1.000
_cell.angle_alpha   90.00
_cell.angle_beta   90.00
_cell.angle_gamma   90.00
#
_symmetry.space_group_name_H-M   'P 1'
#
loop_
_entity.id
_entity.type
_entity.pdbx_description
1 polymer ?
#
loop_
_entity_poly.entity_id
_entity_poly.type
_entity_poly.pdbx_seq_one_letter_code
_entity_poly.pdbx_strand_id
1 'polypeptide(L)'
;LVGKPLISAVFGQQYLEAYDLIQIMLGAIIVSMMGFPQESLLFMAGKQRAFLIAQATASAAYIALLVSMAYAFGVQGAAFAYLLGQCLDVLLSLIPTIGAYRNRFMLGLNVPKESNQ
;
A
#
# COMPACT_ATOMS: atom_id res chain seq x y z
N LEU A 1 17.82 0.13 -17.63
CA LEU A 1 19.13 0.21 -18.33
C LEU A 1 20.04 1.34 -17.81
N VAL A 2 19.50 2.50 -17.42
CA VAL A 2 20.31 3.64 -16.94
C VAL A 2 20.72 3.56 -15.44
N GLY A 3 20.03 2.75 -14.62
CA GLY A 3 20.25 2.79 -13.17
C GLY A 3 21.56 2.15 -12.67
N LYS A 4 21.98 1.00 -13.22
CA LYS A 4 23.28 0.38 -12.89
C LYS A 4 24.48 1.30 -13.18
N PRO A 5 24.60 1.94 -14.37
CA PRO A 5 25.72 2.84 -14.63
C PRO A 5 25.71 4.09 -13.75
N LEU A 6 24.52 4.64 -13.42
CA LEU A 6 24.38 5.77 -12.48
C LEU A 6 24.87 5.44 -11.08
N ILE A 7 24.45 4.31 -10.50
CA ILE A 7 24.88 3.90 -9.15
C ILE A 7 26.38 3.64 -9.15
N SER A 8 26.90 2.99 -10.19
CA SER A 8 28.33 2.73 -10.27
C SER A 8 29.18 3.99 -10.42
N ALA A 9 28.65 5.04 -11.06
CA ALA A 9 29.34 6.31 -11.25
C ALA A 9 29.35 7.18 -9.97
N VAL A 10 28.28 7.12 -9.17
CA VAL A 10 28.14 7.97 -7.96
C VAL A 10 28.65 7.26 -6.70
N PHE A 11 28.37 5.97 -6.55
CA PHE A 11 28.65 5.19 -5.33
C PHE A 11 29.76 4.14 -5.53
N GLY A 12 30.09 3.79 -6.76
CA GLY A 12 31.09 2.75 -7.07
C GLY A 12 30.48 1.36 -7.30
N GLN A 13 31.27 0.46 -7.89
CA GLN A 13 30.82 -0.87 -8.33
C GLN A 13 30.34 -1.78 -7.19
N GLN A 14 30.81 -1.58 -5.96
CA GLN A 14 30.39 -2.35 -4.78
C GLN A 14 28.92 -2.13 -4.39
N TYR A 15 28.27 -1.06 -4.85
CA TYR A 15 26.87 -0.76 -4.54
C TYR A 15 25.88 -1.28 -5.60
N LEU A 16 26.35 -2.03 -6.59
CA LEU A 16 25.48 -2.64 -7.58
C LEU A 16 24.50 -3.66 -6.97
N GLU A 17 24.82 -4.24 -5.82
CA GLU A 17 23.91 -5.13 -5.10
C GLU A 17 22.69 -4.37 -4.53
N ALA A 18 22.86 -3.09 -4.17
CA ALA A 18 21.76 -2.23 -3.74
C ALA A 18 20.80 -1.87 -4.89
N TYR A 19 21.23 -1.98 -6.15
CA TYR A 19 20.36 -1.74 -7.31
C TYR A 19 19.16 -2.69 -7.32
N ASP A 20 19.38 -3.96 -6.96
CA ASP A 20 18.33 -4.98 -6.95
C ASP A 20 17.28 -4.69 -5.86
N LEU A 21 17.75 -4.29 -4.67
CA LEU A 21 16.89 -3.84 -3.57
C LEU A 21 16.07 -2.61 -3.96
N ILE A 22 16.71 -1.60 -4.56
CA ILE A 22 16.04 -0.38 -5.03
C ILE A 22 14.97 -0.71 -6.07
N GLN A 23 15.24 -1.66 -6.96
CA GLN A 23 14.26 -2.07 -7.97
C GLN A 23 13.02 -2.72 -7.35
N ILE A 24 13.19 -3.55 -6.32
CA ILE A 24 12.07 -4.14 -5.56
C ILE A 24 11.28 -3.05 -4.82
N MET A 25 11.98 -2.13 -4.15
CA MET A 25 11.34 -1.02 -3.43
C MET A 25 10.59 -0.07 -4.36
N LEU A 26 11.10 0.19 -5.56
CA LEU A 26 10.39 0.95 -6.60
C LEU A 26 9.07 0.28 -7.00
N GLY A 27 9.06 -1.05 -7.14
CA GLY A 27 7.83 -1.80 -7.34
C GLY A 27 6.81 -1.57 -6.22
N ALA A 28 7.29 -1.56 -4.98
CA ALA A 28 6.44 -1.32 -3.81
C ALA A 28 5.85 0.10 -3.78
N ILE A 29 6.58 1.11 -4.25
CA ILE A 29 6.08 2.49 -4.41
C ILE A 29 4.94 2.55 -5.42
N ILE A 30 5.06 1.86 -6.56
CA ILE A 30 3.99 1.80 -7.57
C ILE A 30 2.71 1.21 -6.97
N VAL A 31 2.85 0.16 -6.14
CA VAL A 31 1.72 -0.43 -5.43
C VAL A 31 1.10 0.58 -4.45
N SER A 32 1.91 1.30 -3.68
CA SER A 32 1.45 2.33 -2.76
C SER A 32 0.64 3.44 -3.47
N MET A 33 1.06 3.83 -4.68
CA MET A 33 0.31 4.81 -5.50
C MET A 33 -1.10 4.36 -5.86
N MET A 34 -1.37 3.04 -5.94
CA MET A 34 -2.72 2.51 -6.16
C MET A 34 -3.60 2.57 -4.90
N GLY A 35 -3.00 2.54 -3.70
CA GLY A 35 -3.71 2.68 -2.43
C GLY A 35 -4.12 4.12 -2.12
N PHE A 36 -3.36 5.11 -2.62
CA PHE A 36 -3.58 6.53 -2.34
C PHE A 36 -5.02 7.04 -2.65
N PRO A 37 -5.65 6.68 -3.79
CA PRO A 37 -7.04 7.05 -4.05
C PRO A 37 -8.02 6.44 -3.04
N GLN A 38 -7.76 5.22 -2.55
CA GLN A 38 -8.64 4.51 -1.62
C GLN A 38 -8.69 5.21 -0.27
N GLU A 39 -7.51 5.60 0.23
CA GLU A 39 -7.36 6.38 1.45
C GLU A 39 -8.13 7.70 1.36
N SER A 40 -7.87 8.47 0.30
CA SER A 40 -8.54 9.76 0.07
C SER A 40 -10.07 9.63 -0.03
N LEU A 41 -10.57 8.59 -0.72
CA LEU A 41 -12.01 8.33 -0.84
C LEU A 41 -12.66 7.96 0.49
N LEU A 42 -12.00 7.14 1.32
CA LEU A 42 -12.55 6.74 2.61
C LEU A 42 -12.56 7.88 3.62
N PHE A 43 -11.54 8.75 3.56
CA PHE A 43 -11.50 10.00 4.31
C PHE A 43 -12.63 10.95 3.91
N MET A 44 -12.85 11.14 2.60
CA MET A 44 -13.96 11.94 2.08
C MET A 44 -15.33 11.35 2.42
N ALA A 45 -15.47 10.02 2.49
CA ALA A 45 -16.71 9.34 2.87
C ALA A 45 -16.98 9.31 4.39
N GLY A 46 -16.13 9.93 5.21
CA GLY A 46 -16.26 9.95 6.67
C GLY A 46 -16.02 8.60 7.37
N LYS A 47 -15.52 7.59 6.66
CA LYS A 47 -15.29 6.23 7.17
C LYS A 47 -13.84 5.98 7.61
N GLN A 48 -13.20 6.99 8.20
CA GLN A 48 -11.80 6.97 8.62
C GLN A 48 -11.46 5.79 9.55
N ARG A 49 -12.37 5.43 10.46
CA ARG A 49 -12.18 4.31 11.39
C ARG A 49 -11.99 2.96 10.69
N ALA A 50 -12.71 2.72 9.59
CA ALA A 50 -12.61 1.45 8.86
C ALA A 50 -11.27 1.35 8.11
N PHE A 51 -10.76 2.47 7.58
CA PHE A 51 -9.43 2.54 6.98
C PHE A 51 -8.34 2.28 8.02
N LEU A 52 -8.41 2.95 9.18
CA LEU A 52 -7.42 2.82 10.26
C LEU A 52 -7.33 1.38 10.79
N ILE A 53 -8.46 0.68 10.91
CA ILE A 53 -8.46 -0.73 11.34
C ILE A 53 -7.77 -1.61 10.28
N ALA A 54 -8.11 -1.43 9.00
CA ALA A 54 -7.50 -2.18 7.91
C ALA A 54 -5.98 -1.93 7.83
N GLN A 55 -5.56 -0.67 7.93
CA GLN A 55 -4.16 -0.28 7.91
C GLN A 55 -3.39 -0.80 9.14
N ALA A 56 -4.00 -0.78 10.33
CA ALA A 56 -3.40 -1.35 11.53
C ALA A 56 -3.18 -2.86 11.38
N THR A 57 -4.15 -3.58 10.83
CA THR A 57 -4.02 -5.01 10.56
C THR A 57 -2.97 -5.31 9.50
N ALA A 58 -2.91 -4.52 8.42
CA ALA A 58 -1.90 -4.66 7.37
C ALA A 58 -0.49 -4.36 7.91
N SER A 59 -0.34 -3.33 8.75
CA SER A 59 0.93 -2.96 9.38
C SER A 59 1.43 -4.06 10.32
N ALA A 60 0.53 -4.65 11.13
CA ALA A 60 0.88 -5.77 12.00
C ALA A 60 1.35 -7.00 11.20
N ALA A 61 0.64 -7.33 10.11
CA ALA A 61 1.03 -8.42 9.21
C ALA A 61 2.36 -8.14 8.51
N TYR A 62 2.60 -6.90 8.08
CA TYR A 62 3.86 -6.47 7.49
C TYR A 62 5.03 -6.61 8.48
N ILE A 63 4.88 -6.19 9.74
CA ILE A 63 5.93 -6.34 10.76
C ILE A 63 6.30 -7.82 10.95
N ALA A 64 5.30 -8.70 11.04
CA ALA A 64 5.54 -10.15 11.16
C ALA A 64 6.28 -10.71 9.95
N LEU A 65 5.87 -10.33 8.73
CA LEU A 65 6.55 -10.70 7.49
C LEU A 65 7.98 -10.18 7.44
N LEU A 66 8.20 -8.93 7.83
CA LEU A 66 9.52 -8.30 7.82
C LEU A 66 10.47 -9.04 8.75
N VAL A 67 10.05 -9.34 9.99
CA VAL A 67 10.90 -10.07 10.94
C VAL A 67 11.23 -11.47 10.42
N SER A 68 10.24 -12.19 9.88
CA SER A 68 10.43 -13.55 9.36
C SER A 68 11.35 -13.58 8.14
N MET A 69 11.12 -12.70 7.15
CA MET A 69 11.91 -12.64 5.92
C MET A 69 13.30 -12.06 6.12
N ALA A 70 13.45 -11.06 6.99
CA ALA A 70 14.75 -10.49 7.31
C ALA A 70 15.65 -11.52 8.02
N TYR A 71 15.07 -12.36 8.88
CA TYR A 71 15.83 -13.43 9.54
C TYR A 71 16.24 -14.54 8.56
N ALA A 72 15.36 -14.90 7.61
CA ALA A 72 15.62 -16.01 6.68
C ALA A 72 16.51 -15.63 5.47
N PHE A 73 16.34 -14.42 4.91
CA PHE A 73 16.96 -14.01 3.64
C PHE A 73 17.75 -12.69 3.76
N GLY A 74 17.96 -12.18 4.98
CA GLY A 74 18.70 -10.96 5.22
C GLY A 74 18.06 -9.73 4.55
N VAL A 75 18.89 -8.87 3.97
CA VAL A 75 18.46 -7.57 3.43
C VAL A 75 17.54 -7.71 2.20
N GLN A 76 17.78 -8.71 1.34
CA GLN A 76 16.90 -8.99 0.20
C GLN A 76 15.51 -9.45 0.68
N GLY A 77 15.45 -10.29 1.71
CA GLY A 77 14.19 -10.68 2.35
C GLY A 77 13.39 -9.49 2.85
N ALA A 78 14.05 -8.50 3.47
CA ALA A 78 13.39 -7.29 3.96
C ALA A 78 12.75 -6.47 2.82
N ALA A 79 13.40 -6.37 1.66
CA ALA A 79 12.84 -5.68 0.50
C ALA A 79 11.60 -6.39 -0.05
N PHE A 80 11.62 -7.73 -0.13
CA PHE A 80 10.45 -8.51 -0.53
C PHE A 80 9.31 -8.43 0.49
N ALA A 81 9.62 -8.42 1.79
CA ALA A 81 8.63 -8.21 2.84
C ALA A 81 7.96 -6.84 2.73
N TYR A 82 8.71 -5.79 2.38
CA TYR A 82 8.16 -4.46 2.13
C TYR A 82 7.19 -4.44 0.94
N LEU A 83 7.57 -5.06 -0.18
CA LEU A 83 6.70 -5.19 -1.34
C LEU A 83 5.41 -5.95 -1.00
N LEU A 84 5.53 -7.09 -0.32
CA LEU A 84 4.37 -7.87 0.11
C LEU A 84 3.50 -7.10 1.10
N GLY A 85 4.10 -6.36 2.03
CA GLY A 85 3.41 -5.50 2.98
C GLY A 85 2.59 -4.42 2.28
N GLN A 86 3.19 -3.72 1.31
CA GLN A 86 2.50 -2.73 0.46
C GLN A 86 1.34 -3.37 -0.32
N CYS A 87 1.53 -4.55 -0.90
CA CYS A 87 0.45 -5.27 -1.56
C CYS A 87 -0.68 -5.65 -0.59
N LEU A 88 -0.33 -6.12 0.61
CA LEU A 88 -1.31 -6.49 1.63
C LEU A 88 -2.12 -5.27 2.08
N ASP A 89 -1.46 -4.14 2.30
CA ASP A 89 -2.10 -2.89 2.72
C ASP A 89 -3.12 -2.40 1.70
N VAL A 90 -2.76 -2.39 0.41
CA VAL A 90 -3.69 -2.04 -0.69
C VAL A 90 -4.85 -3.02 -0.79
N LEU A 91 -4.61 -4.32 -0.61
CA LEU A 91 -5.68 -5.33 -0.66
C LEU A 91 -6.62 -5.24 0.55
N LEU A 92 -6.10 -5.03 1.76
CA LEU A 92 -6.90 -4.91 2.98
C LEU A 92 -7.69 -3.60 3.00
N SER A 93 -7.12 -2.50 2.51
CA SER A 93 -7.81 -1.21 2.37
C SER A 93 -8.82 -1.18 1.22
N LEU A 94 -8.71 -2.09 0.25
CA LEU A 94 -9.74 -2.28 -0.78
C LEU A 94 -11.06 -2.78 -0.20
N ILE A 95 -11.03 -3.62 0.85
CA ILE A 95 -12.23 -4.17 1.51
C ILE A 95 -13.17 -3.07 2.06
N PRO A 96 -12.70 -2.13 2.91
CA PRO A 96 -13.56 -1.06 3.41
C PRO A 96 -13.94 -0.07 2.30
N THR A 97 -13.10 0.10 1.27
CA THR A 97 -13.41 0.93 0.09
C THR A 97 -14.59 0.36 -0.70
N ILE A 98 -14.57 -0.94 -1.01
CA ILE A 98 -15.69 -1.63 -1.67
C ILE A 98 -16.91 -1.64 -0.75
N GLY A 99 -16.72 -1.87 0.56
CA GLY A 99 -17.80 -1.78 1.55
C GLY A 99 -18.47 -0.41 1.57
N ALA A 100 -17.70 0.67 1.52
CA ALA A 100 -18.22 2.04 1.42
C ALA A 100 -18.95 2.27 0.09
N TYR A 101 -18.42 1.75 -1.02
CA TYR A 101 -19.05 1.85 -2.35
C TYR A 101 -20.40 1.10 -2.40
N ARG A 102 -20.46 -0.14 -1.89
CA ARG A 102 -21.71 -0.94 -1.83
C ARG A 102 -22.74 -0.33 -0.87
N ASN A 103 -22.31 0.22 0.26
CA ASN A 103 -23.23 0.88 1.18
C ASN A 103 -23.76 2.21 0.62
N ARG A 104 -22.98 2.90 -0.22
CA ARG A 104 -23.46 4.09 -0.96
C ARG A 104 -24.46 3.71 -2.05
N PHE A 105 -24.29 2.57 -2.70
CA PHE A 105 -25.32 2.03 -3.61
C PHE A 105 -26.63 1.74 -2.87
N MET A 106 -26.56 1.27 -1.62
CA MET A 106 -27.75 1.10 -0.76
C MET A 106 -28.36 2.43 -0.25
N LEU A 107 -27.64 3.55 -0.33
CA LEU A 107 -28.13 4.90 0.02
C LEU A 107 -28.71 5.66 -1.18
N GLY A 108 -28.43 5.22 -2.42
CA GLY A 108 -28.99 5.81 -3.64
C GLY A 108 -30.50 5.57 -3.85
N LEU A 109 -31.13 4.77 -2.98
CA LEU A 109 -32.59 4.54 -2.99
C LEU A 109 -33.37 5.43 -2.03
N ASN A 110 -32.70 6.27 -1.23
CA ASN A 110 -33.34 7.36 -0.51
C ASN A 110 -32.87 8.69 -1.12
N VAL A 111 -33.41 8.99 -2.31
CA VAL A 111 -33.50 10.36 -2.79
C VAL A 111 -34.09 11.19 -1.65
N PRO A 112 -33.43 12.24 -1.16
CA PRO A 112 -34.08 13.17 -0.26
C PRO A 112 -35.26 13.72 -1.05
N LYS A 113 -36.49 13.44 -0.63
CA LYS A 113 -37.62 14.26 -1.04
C LYS A 113 -37.25 15.67 -0.58
N GLU A 114 -36.85 16.51 -1.52
CA GLU A 114 -36.90 17.95 -1.36
C GLU A 114 -38.33 18.26 -0.89
N SER A 115 -38.45 18.50 0.41
CA SER A 115 -39.65 19.03 1.01
C SER A 115 -39.74 20.47 0.53
N ASN A 116 -40.36 20.65 -0.65
CA ASN A 116 -41.04 21.89 -0.97
C ASN A 116 -42.12 22.11 0.11
N GLN A 117 -41.81 22.94 1.10
CA GLN A 117 -42.79 23.77 1.79
C GLN A 117 -42.10 24.88 2.58
#